data_AF-F5S9M5-F1
#
_entry.id   AF-F5S9M5-F1
#
_cell.length_a   1.000
_cell.length_b   1.000
_cell.length_c   1.000
_cell.angle_alpha   90.00
_cell.angle_beta   90.00
_cell.angle_gamma   90.00
#
_symmetry.space_group_name_H-M   'P 1'
#
loop_
_entity.id
_entity.type
_entity.pdbx_description
1 polymer ?
#
loop_
_entity_poly.entity_id
_entity_poly.type
_entity_poly.pdbx_seq_one_letter_code
_entity_poly.pdbx_strand_id
1 'polypeptide(L)'
;MMKSVIAATLLSVLAATAGAADTEVFSWKSGSSTVYSDTPANMKMGQSNVVNIRTGTVTPPAPREPSIENLSLADQQAVIAQRVANQNKQIEDANAKMVAETKAENCRAARLNLETVEKTNARNKDQLIPRYNADIAKYCN
;
A
#
# COMPACT_ATOMS: atom_id res chain seq x y z
N MET A 1 -41.82 8.05 20.96
CA MET A 1 -40.80 8.79 21.73
C MET A 1 -39.43 8.21 21.39
N MET A 2 -38.71 8.85 20.47
CA MET A 2 -37.33 8.50 20.11
C MET A 2 -36.38 8.94 21.22
N LYS A 3 -35.50 8.04 21.65
CA LYS A 3 -34.31 8.39 22.43
C LYS A 3 -33.11 7.71 21.76
N SER A 4 -32.29 8.57 21.16
CA SER A 4 -31.03 8.28 20.50
C SER A 4 -30.05 7.57 21.44
N VAL A 5 -29.39 6.52 20.96
CA VAL A 5 -28.02 6.19 21.38
C VAL A 5 -27.26 5.73 20.14
N ILE A 6 -26.50 6.66 19.57
CA ILE A 6 -25.42 6.40 18.64
C ILE A 6 -24.18 6.19 19.50
N ALA A 7 -23.52 5.04 19.39
CA ALA A 7 -22.13 4.89 19.80
C ALA A 7 -21.45 3.87 18.87
N ALA A 8 -20.78 4.43 17.87
CA ALA A 8 -19.99 3.73 16.89
C ALA A 8 -18.76 3.09 17.56
N THR A 9 -18.62 1.78 17.47
CA THR A 9 -17.37 1.09 17.75
C THR A 9 -16.47 1.18 16.52
N LEU A 10 -15.46 2.04 16.60
CA LEU A 10 -14.37 2.20 15.64
C LEU A 10 -13.64 0.87 15.44
N LEU A 11 -13.71 0.35 14.21
CA LEU A 11 -12.91 -0.77 13.75
C LEU A 11 -11.49 -0.24 13.44
N SER A 12 -10.56 -0.39 14.38
CA SER A 12 -9.15 -0.07 14.14
C SER A 12 -8.52 -1.12 13.24
N VAL A 13 -8.51 -0.87 11.93
CA VAL A 13 -7.66 -1.60 10.98
C VAL A 13 -6.23 -1.12 11.21
N LEU A 14 -5.49 -1.81 12.08
CA LEU A 14 -4.03 -1.78 12.05
C LEU A 14 -3.59 -2.48 10.75
N ALA A 15 -3.42 -1.71 9.69
CA ALA A 15 -2.59 -2.11 8.57
C ALA A 15 -1.13 -2.05 9.05
N ALA A 16 -0.73 -3.04 9.85
CA ALA A 16 0.68 -3.35 10.02
C ALA A 16 1.13 -3.93 8.68
N THR A 17 1.59 -3.06 7.77
CA THR A 17 2.50 -3.49 6.72
C THR A 17 3.72 -4.04 7.44
N ALA A 18 3.75 -5.36 7.65
CA ALA A 18 4.97 -6.07 7.93
C ALA A 18 5.85 -5.85 6.70
N GLY A 19 6.67 -4.78 6.76
CA GLY A 19 7.78 -4.60 5.85
C GLY A 19 8.54 -5.91 5.84
N ALA A 20 8.83 -6.40 4.64
CA ALA A 20 9.62 -7.60 4.43
C ALA A 20 10.82 -7.58 5.38
N ALA A 21 11.10 -8.72 6.01
CA ALA A 21 12.25 -8.92 6.88
C ALA A 21 13.55 -8.85 6.06
N ASP A 22 13.86 -7.66 5.55
CA ASP A 22 15.17 -7.30 5.06
C ASP A 22 16.00 -6.93 6.28
N THR A 23 17.29 -7.24 6.27
CA THR A 23 18.22 -6.95 7.38
C THR A 23 18.41 -5.44 7.50
N GLU A 24 17.48 -4.79 8.17
CA GLU A 24 17.41 -3.35 8.39
C GLU A 24 18.22 -2.98 9.63
N VAL A 25 19.18 -2.07 9.47
CA VAL A 25 19.99 -1.53 10.58
C VAL A 25 19.56 -0.10 10.86
N PHE A 26 19.28 0.22 12.11
CA PHE A 26 18.97 1.58 12.51
C PHE A 26 20.24 2.41 12.60
N SER A 27 20.18 3.66 12.13
CA SER A 27 21.28 4.60 12.28
C SER A 27 20.85 5.99 12.72
N TRP A 28 21.65 6.62 13.56
CA TRP A 28 21.44 7.99 14.02
C TRP A 28 22.76 8.68 14.34
N LYS A 29 22.72 10.01 14.41
CA LYS A 29 23.87 10.81 14.81
C LYS A 29 23.98 10.84 16.34
N SER A 30 25.18 10.56 16.85
CA SER A 30 25.54 10.72 18.26
C SER A 30 26.83 11.53 18.32
N GLY A 31 26.70 12.83 18.58
CA GLY A 31 27.82 13.78 18.47
C GLY A 31 28.33 13.89 17.03
N SER A 32 29.63 13.71 16.84
CA SER A 32 30.27 13.73 15.51
C SER A 32 30.18 12.40 14.74
N SER A 33 29.75 11.31 15.40
CA SER A 33 29.74 9.96 14.82
C SER A 33 28.34 9.47 14.48
N THR A 34 28.24 8.55 13.52
CA THR A 34 27.01 7.80 13.23
C THR A 34 27.03 6.48 13.98
N VAL A 35 25.98 6.18 14.73
CA VAL A 35 25.77 4.90 15.41
C VAL A 35 24.91 4.01 14.53
N TYR A 36 25.22 2.72 14.51
CA TYR A 36 24.46 1.68 13.82
C TYR A 36 24.03 0.62 14.85
N SER A 37 22.77 0.19 14.82
CA SER A 37 22.23 -0.77 15.79
C SER A 37 21.07 -1.56 15.20
N ASP A 38 20.89 -2.80 15.68
CA ASP A 38 19.72 -3.63 15.36
C ASP A 38 18.43 -3.10 16.01
N THR A 39 18.54 -2.16 16.96
CA THR A 39 17.41 -1.52 17.64
C THR A 39 17.42 -0.01 17.43
N PRO A 40 16.25 0.64 17.37
CA PRO A 40 16.18 2.08 17.20
C PRO A 40 16.67 2.82 18.45
N ALA A 41 17.11 4.06 18.26
CA ALA A 41 17.56 4.91 19.35
C ALA A 41 16.50 5.01 20.46
N ASN A 42 16.91 4.74 21.71
CA ASN A 42 16.02 4.76 22.88
C ASN A 42 14.77 3.87 22.74
N MET A 43 14.81 2.82 21.92
CA MET A 43 13.66 1.96 21.62
C MET A 43 12.46 2.72 21.01
N LYS A 44 12.70 3.90 20.42
CA LYS A 44 11.66 4.73 19.80
C LYS A 44 11.66 4.56 18.28
N MET A 45 10.67 3.83 17.78
CA MET A 45 10.42 3.71 16.35
C MET A 45 10.18 5.08 15.71
N GLY A 46 10.62 5.24 14.46
CA GLY A 46 10.43 6.48 13.70
C GLY A 46 11.31 7.66 14.11
N GLN A 47 12.38 7.44 14.89
CA GLN A 47 13.36 8.49 15.25
C GLN A 47 14.76 8.25 14.68
N SER A 48 15.04 7.03 14.24
CA SER A 48 16.30 6.64 13.59
C SER A 48 16.09 6.49 12.10
N ASN A 49 17.15 6.69 11.31
CA ASN A 49 17.15 6.25 9.92
C ASN A 49 17.17 4.72 9.88
N VAL A 50 16.65 4.16 8.81
CA VAL A 50 16.73 2.73 8.52
C VAL A 50 17.66 2.55 7.33
N VAL A 51 18.69 1.72 7.49
CA VAL A 51 19.66 1.42 6.44
C VAL A 51 19.39 0.03 5.91
N ASN A 52 19.07 -0.06 4.62
CA ASN A 52 19.05 -1.34 3.94
C ASN A 52 20.48 -1.75 3.63
N ILE A 53 21.00 -2.77 4.31
CA ILE A 53 22.40 -3.19 4.18
C ILE A 53 22.70 -3.76 2.78
N ARG A 54 21.71 -4.37 2.12
CA ARG A 54 21.89 -4.96 0.79
C ARG A 54 22.02 -3.90 -0.30
N THR A 55 21.26 -2.81 -0.21
CA THR A 55 21.24 -1.75 -1.23
C THR A 55 22.03 -0.51 -0.83
N GLY A 56 22.46 -0.40 0.43
CA GLY A 56 23.09 0.79 0.99
C GLY A 56 22.14 1.99 1.10
N THR A 57 20.84 1.80 0.87
CA THR A 57 19.85 2.89 0.87
C THR A 57 19.51 3.28 2.31
N VAL A 58 19.44 4.59 2.57
CA VAL A 58 19.07 5.15 3.86
C VAL A 58 17.67 5.76 3.77
N THR A 59 16.75 5.21 4.54
CA THR A 59 15.39 5.74 4.70
C THR A 59 15.35 6.62 5.94
N PRO A 60 15.12 7.94 5.81
CA PRO A 60 15.01 8.82 6.96
C PRO A 60 13.71 8.55 7.74
N PRO A 61 13.66 8.88 9.04
CA PRO A 61 12.44 8.80 9.82
C PRO A 61 11.36 9.68 9.18
N ALA A 62 10.11 9.19 9.19
CA ALA A 62 8.98 9.99 8.73
C ALA A 62 8.89 11.30 9.53
N PRO A 63 8.60 12.44 8.88
CA PRO A 63 8.37 13.69 9.58
C PRO A 63 7.29 13.51 10.66
N ARG A 64 7.56 13.98 11.88
CA ARG A 64 6.53 14.00 12.92
C ARG A 64 5.39 14.87 12.45
N GLU A 65 4.18 14.30 12.45
CA GLU A 65 2.99 15.11 12.28
C GLU A 65 2.89 16.11 13.44
N PRO A 66 2.53 17.38 13.17
CA PRO A 66 2.36 18.37 14.22
C PRO A 66 1.26 17.92 15.20
N SER A 67 1.50 18.10 16.50
CA SER A 67 0.51 17.74 17.52
C SER A 67 -0.72 18.62 17.37
N ILE A 68 -1.89 18.00 17.21
CA ILE A 68 -3.16 18.73 17.13
C ILE A 68 -3.72 19.10 18.52
N GLU A 69 -3.14 18.57 19.60
CA GLU A 69 -3.63 18.75 20.99
C GLU A 69 -3.68 20.22 21.46
N ASN A 70 -2.82 21.08 20.92
CA ASN A 70 -2.75 22.50 21.30
C ASN A 70 -3.61 23.42 20.41
N LEU A 71 -4.35 22.86 19.44
CA LEU A 71 -5.22 23.61 18.53
C LEU A 71 -6.63 23.78 19.11
N SER A 72 -7.37 24.77 18.62
CA SER A 72 -8.80 24.88 18.93
C SER A 72 -9.57 23.66 18.39
N LEU A 73 -10.72 23.32 18.97
CA LEU A 73 -11.54 22.19 18.50
C LEU A 73 -11.92 22.32 17.01
N ALA A 74 -12.15 23.54 16.54
CA ALA A 74 -12.46 23.81 15.13
C ALA A 74 -11.26 23.53 14.23
N ASP A 75 -10.06 23.95 14.64
CA ASP A 75 -8.82 23.71 13.90
C ASP A 75 -8.46 22.22 13.89
N GLN A 76 -8.67 21.51 15.00
CA GLN A 76 -8.49 20.06 15.07
C GLN A 76 -9.40 19.34 14.06
N GLN A 77 -10.67 19.73 13.99
CA GLN A 77 -11.62 19.15 13.04
C GLN A 77 -11.22 19.41 11.59
N ALA A 78 -10.72 20.61 11.28
CA ALA A 78 -10.24 20.96 9.94
C ALA A 78 -9.02 20.12 9.54
N VAL A 79 -8.05 19.94 10.44
CA VAL A 79 -6.87 19.11 10.20
C VAL A 79 -7.26 17.63 10.00
N ILE A 80 -8.17 17.10 10.80
CA ILE A 80 -8.66 15.72 10.65
C ILE A 80 -9.40 15.55 9.32
N ALA A 81 -10.29 16.48 8.97
CA ALA A 81 -11.02 16.45 7.70
C ALA A 81 -10.06 16.48 6.50
N GLN A 82 -9.03 17.31 6.55
CA GLN A 82 -7.99 17.36 5.52
C GLN A 82 -7.21 16.05 5.42
N ARG A 83 -6.87 15.43 6.57
CA ARG A 83 -6.18 14.14 6.61
C ARG A 83 -7.03 13.04 5.96
N VAL A 84 -8.31 12.98 6.30
CA VAL A 84 -9.25 12.00 5.72
C VAL A 84 -9.38 12.21 4.22
N ALA A 85 -9.53 13.46 3.76
CA ALA A 85 -9.61 13.76 2.33
C ALA A 85 -8.34 13.32 1.57
N ASN A 86 -7.16 13.58 2.13
CA ASN A 86 -5.89 13.15 1.54
C ASN A 86 -5.76 11.62 1.49
N GLN A 87 -6.15 10.92 2.55
CA GLN A 87 -6.13 9.46 2.59
C GLN A 87 -7.11 8.85 1.59
N ASN A 88 -8.34 9.37 1.51
CA ASN A 88 -9.33 8.91 0.55
C ASN A 88 -8.82 9.08 -0.89
N LYS A 89 -8.20 10.23 -1.19
CA LYS A 89 -7.59 10.46 -2.50
C LYS A 89 -6.48 9.45 -2.82
N GLN A 90 -5.59 9.17 -1.87
CA GLN A 90 -4.54 8.16 -2.06
C GLN A 90 -5.12 6.75 -2.30
N ILE A 91 -6.19 6.39 -1.59
CA ILE A 91 -6.88 5.11 -1.77
C ILE A 91 -7.54 5.04 -3.15
N GLU A 92 -8.21 6.10 -3.58
CA GLU A 92 -8.83 6.19 -4.91
C GLU A 92 -7.79 6.05 -6.02
N ASP A 93 -6.68 6.78 -5.92
CA ASP A 93 -5.58 6.71 -6.89
C ASP A 93 -4.94 5.31 -6.93
N ALA A 94 -4.69 4.70 -5.76
CA ALA A 94 -4.14 3.35 -5.66
C ALA A 94 -5.10 2.29 -6.22
N ASN A 95 -6.40 2.38 -5.89
CA ASN A 95 -7.42 1.48 -6.41
C ASN A 95 -7.55 1.62 -7.94
N ALA A 96 -7.56 2.85 -8.46
CA ALA A 96 -7.60 3.10 -9.89
C ALA A 96 -6.38 2.47 -10.60
N LYS A 97 -5.19 2.63 -10.03
CA LYS A 97 -3.96 2.01 -10.53
C LYS A 97 -4.04 0.49 -10.51
N MET A 98 -4.42 -0.13 -9.39
CA MET A 98 -4.54 -1.58 -9.28
C MET A 98 -5.57 -2.15 -10.26
N VAL A 99 -6.72 -1.48 -10.44
CA VAL A 99 -7.75 -1.92 -11.39
C VAL A 99 -7.22 -1.84 -12.82
N ALA A 100 -6.50 -0.78 -13.18
CA ALA A 100 -5.90 -0.62 -14.50
C ALA A 100 -4.82 -1.68 -14.77
N GLU A 101 -3.92 -1.91 -13.81
CA GLU A 101 -2.88 -2.93 -13.89
C GLU A 101 -3.49 -4.34 -14.00
N THR A 102 -4.44 -4.67 -13.14
CA THR A 102 -5.15 -5.96 -13.17
C THR A 102 -5.88 -6.18 -14.51
N LYS A 103 -6.53 -5.14 -15.05
CA LYS A 103 -7.19 -5.23 -16.36
C LYS A 103 -6.17 -5.49 -17.47
N ALA A 104 -5.05 -4.78 -17.47
CA ALA A 104 -3.98 -4.95 -18.45
C ALA A 104 -3.33 -6.34 -18.37
N GLU A 105 -3.06 -6.84 -17.17
CA GLU A 105 -2.52 -8.19 -16.93
C GLU A 105 -3.48 -9.28 -17.41
N ASN A 106 -4.77 -9.16 -17.07
CA ASN A 106 -5.79 -10.10 -17.53
C ASN A 106 -5.93 -10.12 -19.05
N CYS A 107 -5.87 -8.94 -19.71
CA CYS A 107 -5.85 -8.86 -21.16
C CYS A 107 -4.62 -9.57 -21.75
N ARG A 108 -3.43 -9.31 -21.21
CA ARG A 108 -2.18 -9.94 -21.65
C ARG A 108 -2.24 -11.46 -21.49
N ALA A 109 -2.71 -11.93 -20.34
CA ALA A 109 -2.85 -13.36 -20.07
C ALA A 109 -3.85 -14.02 -21.03
N ALA A 110 -5.00 -13.40 -21.28
CA ALA A 110 -6.01 -13.94 -22.20
C ALA A 110 -5.46 -14.09 -23.63
N ARG A 111 -4.70 -13.09 -24.12
CA ARG A 111 -4.03 -13.16 -25.43
C ARG A 111 -2.98 -14.26 -25.48
N LEU A 112 -2.11 -14.36 -24.48
CA LEU A 112 -1.07 -15.38 -24.42
C LEU A 112 -1.66 -16.80 -24.34
N ASN A 113 -2.74 -16.96 -23.59
CA ASN A 113 -3.45 -18.23 -23.44
C ASN A 113 -4.09 -18.68 -24.76
N LEU A 114 -4.72 -17.74 -25.49
CA LEU A 114 -5.26 -18.02 -26.83
C LEU A 114 -4.14 -18.45 -27.78
N GLU A 115 -3.05 -17.66 -27.85
CA GLU A 115 -1.89 -17.98 -28.70
C GLU A 115 -1.30 -19.35 -28.37
N THR A 116 -1.21 -19.69 -27.08
CA THR A 116 -0.69 -20.98 -26.63
C THR A 116 -1.60 -22.13 -27.08
N VAL A 117 -2.92 -21.99 -26.94
CA VAL A 117 -3.87 -23.03 -27.36
C VAL A 117 -4.00 -23.15 -28.87
N GLU A 118 -3.73 -22.09 -29.62
CA GLU A 118 -3.69 -22.16 -31.09
C GLU A 118 -2.42 -22.85 -31.58
N LYS A 119 -1.27 -22.59 -30.94
CA LYS A 119 0.03 -23.18 -31.28
C LYS A 119 0.19 -24.62 -30.80
N THR A 120 -0.34 -24.93 -29.62
CA THR A 120 -0.32 -26.29 -29.08
C THR A 120 -1.60 -27.00 -29.52
N ASN A 121 -1.52 -28.23 -30.01
CA ASN A 121 -2.72 -28.99 -30.36
C ASN A 121 -3.43 -29.50 -29.09
N ALA A 122 -3.91 -28.56 -28.26
CA ALA A 122 -4.50 -28.83 -26.97
C ALA A 122 -5.76 -29.69 -27.15
N ARG A 123 -5.87 -30.78 -26.39
CA ARG A 123 -6.94 -31.76 -26.52
C ARG A 123 -8.34 -31.19 -26.26
N ASN A 124 -8.42 -30.07 -25.56
CA ASN A 124 -9.63 -29.32 -25.22
C ASN A 124 -9.68 -27.94 -25.89
N LYS A 125 -8.96 -27.75 -27.00
CA LYS A 125 -8.92 -26.52 -27.80
C LYS A 125 -10.32 -25.92 -28.04
N ASP A 126 -11.28 -26.74 -28.43
CA ASP A 126 -12.63 -26.28 -28.80
C ASP A 126 -13.40 -25.67 -27.62
N GLN A 127 -13.02 -26.00 -26.39
CA GLN A 127 -13.57 -25.41 -25.17
C GLN A 127 -12.78 -24.19 -24.70
N LEU A 128 -11.46 -24.19 -24.92
CA LEU A 128 -10.55 -23.15 -24.44
C LEU A 128 -10.58 -21.89 -25.31
N ILE A 129 -10.62 -22.03 -26.63
CA ILE A 129 -10.63 -20.88 -27.56
C ILE A 129 -11.81 -19.93 -27.28
N PRO A 130 -13.07 -20.40 -27.18
CA PRO A 130 -14.20 -19.50 -26.88
C PRO A 130 -14.06 -18.77 -25.54
N ARG A 131 -13.49 -19.44 -24.53
CA ARG A 131 -13.27 -18.86 -23.20
C ARG A 131 -12.24 -17.73 -23.26
N TYR A 132 -11.09 -17.94 -23.90
CA TYR A 132 -10.08 -16.89 -24.00
C TYR A 132 -10.52 -15.73 -24.89
N ASN A 133 -11.31 -15.99 -25.94
CA ASN A 133 -11.94 -14.92 -26.72
C ASN A 133 -12.91 -14.08 -25.88
N ALA A 134 -13.68 -14.70 -24.98
CA ALA A 134 -14.53 -13.97 -24.03
C ALA A 134 -13.71 -13.16 -23.02
N ASP A 135 -12.61 -13.70 -22.50
CA ASP A 135 -11.69 -12.99 -21.61
C ASP A 135 -11.03 -11.79 -22.32
N ILE A 136 -10.60 -11.95 -23.59
CA ILE A 136 -10.10 -10.85 -24.41
C ILE A 136 -11.18 -9.77 -24.57
N ALA A 137 -12.41 -10.16 -24.91
CA ALA A 137 -13.50 -9.20 -25.07
C ALA A 137 -13.81 -8.42 -23.77
N LYS A 138 -13.62 -9.06 -22.62
CA LYS A 138 -13.88 -8.49 -21.29
C LYS A 138 -12.75 -7.59 -20.78
N TYR A 139 -11.49 -7.96 -21.00
CA TYR A 139 -10.34 -7.28 -20.38
C TYR A 139 -9.56 -6.40 -21.35
N CYS A 140 -9.61 -6.65 -22.66
CA CYS A 140 -8.83 -5.90 -23.66
C CYS A 140 -9.60 -4.74 -24.32
N ASN A 141 -10.92 -4.63 -24.07
CA ASN A 141 -11.77 -3.56 -24.59
C ASN A 141 -12.15 -2.55 -23.50
#